data_AF-A0A699X3L0-F1
#
_entry.id   AF-A0A699X3L0-F1
#
_cell.length_a   1.000
_cell.length_b   1.000
_cell.length_c   1.000
_cell.angle_alpha   90.00
_cell.angle_beta   90.00
_cell.angle_gamma   90.00
#
_symmetry.space_group_name_H-M   'P 1'
#
loop_
_entity.id
_entity.type
_entity.pdbx_description
1 polymer ?
#
loop_
_entity_poly.entity_id
_entity_poly.type
_entity_poly.pdbx_seq_one_letter_code
_entity_poly.pdbx_strand_id
1 'polypeptide(L)'
;AVVAAVACNSSGSTATTTEAPTAHEAVGDTTQRGATSTALHAGSVEAGRDVYRYETFGDEGFWTDAARMPQGMKAAKLTVLQALQAGVNFDADAIPASLKTTLASE
;
A
#
# COMPACT_ATOMS: atom_id res chain seq x y z
N ALA A 1 18.94 48.19 -36.64
CA ALA A 1 19.19 46.73 -36.71
C ALA A 1 20.38 46.38 -35.81
N VAL A 2 20.46 45.11 -35.42
CA VAL A 2 21.43 44.45 -34.53
C VAL A 2 21.01 44.38 -33.06
N VAL A 3 20.50 43.20 -32.70
CA VAL A 3 20.24 42.68 -31.34
C VAL A 3 21.55 42.11 -30.82
N ALA A 4 21.92 42.41 -29.56
CA ALA A 4 23.03 41.76 -28.85
C ALA A 4 22.49 40.87 -27.73
N ALA A 5 22.86 39.59 -27.76
CA ALA A 5 22.48 38.57 -26.79
C ALA A 5 23.22 38.76 -25.45
N VAL A 6 22.47 38.68 -24.35
CA VAL A 6 23.02 38.61 -22.99
C VAL A 6 23.25 37.13 -22.64
N ALA A 7 24.52 36.78 -22.39
CA ALA A 7 24.90 35.53 -21.75
C ALA A 7 25.08 35.78 -20.24
N CYS A 8 24.39 35.01 -19.39
CA CYS A 8 24.57 35.05 -17.94
C CYS A 8 25.77 34.17 -17.54
N ASN A 9 26.81 34.79 -16.99
CA ASN A 9 27.94 34.13 -16.36
C ASN A 9 27.97 34.44 -14.85
N SER A 10 27.77 33.36 -14.09
CA SER A 10 28.22 33.01 -12.72
C SER A 10 28.24 34.02 -11.55
N SER A 11 27.76 33.48 -10.41
CA SER A 11 28.30 33.56 -9.04
C SER A 11 27.41 34.27 -8.01
N GLY A 12 27.09 33.56 -6.92
CA GLY A 12 26.53 34.15 -5.70
C GLY A 12 25.96 33.14 -4.71
N SER A 13 26.82 32.58 -3.85
CA SER A 13 26.47 31.76 -2.68
C SER A 13 25.54 32.49 -1.70
N THR A 14 24.69 31.77 -0.94
CA THR A 14 24.42 32.08 0.48
C THR A 14 23.68 30.95 1.22
N ALA A 15 24.16 30.73 2.45
CA ALA A 15 23.47 30.27 3.66
C ALA A 15 23.05 28.79 3.81
N THR A 16 23.85 28.08 4.59
CA THR A 16 23.47 26.96 5.45
C THR A 16 22.41 27.40 6.47
N THR A 17 21.25 26.72 6.48
CA THR A 17 20.39 26.62 7.66
C THR A 17 20.29 25.14 8.02
N THR A 18 20.68 24.83 9.26
CA THR A 18 20.49 23.55 9.92
C THR A 18 19.01 23.36 10.25
N GLU A 19 18.38 22.33 9.66
CA GLU A 19 17.11 21.77 10.13
C GLU A 19 17.15 20.24 9.97
N ALA A 20 16.61 19.53 10.95
CA ALA A 20 16.64 18.07 11.10
C ALA A 20 15.85 17.34 9.98
N PRO A 21 16.10 16.04 9.72
CA PRO A 21 15.61 15.39 8.50
C PRO A 21 14.12 15.07 8.65
N THR A 22 13.24 15.92 8.12
CA THR A 22 11.92 15.48 7.70
C THR A 22 12.09 14.68 6.42
N ALA A 23 11.84 13.37 6.50
CA ALA A 23 11.72 12.48 5.36
C ALA A 23 10.53 12.93 4.49
N HIS A 24 10.77 13.92 3.65
CA HIS A 24 10.07 14.10 2.39
C HIS A 24 11.19 14.06 1.35
N GLU A 25 11.49 12.86 0.87
CA GLU A 25 12.54 12.62 -0.11
C GLU A 25 12.32 13.53 -1.32
N ALA A 26 13.40 14.21 -1.69
CA ALA A 26 13.49 14.99 -2.90
C ALA A 26 13.19 14.07 -4.10
N VAL A 27 12.08 14.34 -4.80
CA VAL A 27 11.87 13.75 -6.12
C VAL A 27 12.88 14.39 -7.06
N GLY A 28 13.94 13.64 -7.38
CA GLY A 28 14.91 14.05 -8.39
C GLY A 28 14.24 14.01 -9.76
N ASP A 29 14.06 15.17 -10.40
CA ASP A 29 13.73 15.26 -11.82
C ASP A 29 14.88 14.64 -12.62
N THR A 30 14.61 13.47 -13.19
CA THR A 30 15.48 12.88 -14.22
C THR A 30 14.63 12.56 -15.44
N THR A 31 14.17 13.59 -16.14
CA THR A 31 13.58 13.42 -17.48
C THR A 31 14.69 13.22 -18.51
N GLN A 32 15.21 11.99 -18.63
CA GLN A 32 15.95 11.55 -19.82
C GLN A 32 15.08 10.56 -20.62
N ARG A 33 14.48 11.07 -21.70
CA ARG A 33 13.67 10.32 -22.66
C ARG A 33 14.58 9.36 -23.44
N GLY A 34 14.73 8.14 -22.94
CA GLY A 34 15.45 7.06 -23.62
C GLY A 34 15.12 5.73 -22.94
N ALA A 35 14.61 4.78 -23.74
CA ALA A 35 14.10 3.48 -23.35
C ALA A 35 14.77 2.86 -22.11
N THR A 36 14.14 3.06 -20.97
CA THR A 36 14.37 2.25 -19.77
C THR A 36 12.98 1.89 -19.33
N SER A 37 12.60 0.61 -19.49
CA SER A 37 11.53 0.05 -18.69
C SER A 37 11.84 0.50 -17.27
N THR A 38 11.02 1.40 -16.72
CA THR A 38 11.07 1.72 -15.29
C THR A 38 11.09 0.36 -14.64
N ALA A 39 12.24 -0.03 -14.08
CA ALA A 39 12.30 -1.22 -13.26
C ALA A 39 11.30 -0.91 -12.17
N LEU A 40 10.09 -1.45 -12.29
CA LEU A 40 9.11 -1.46 -11.22
C LEU A 40 9.93 -1.89 -10.03
N HIS A 41 10.02 -1.05 -9.01
CA HIS A 41 10.65 -1.45 -7.76
C HIS A 41 10.02 -2.80 -7.45
N ALA A 42 10.81 -3.87 -7.53
CA ALA A 42 10.30 -5.22 -7.30
C ALA A 42 10.11 -5.31 -5.79
N GLY A 43 9.06 -4.65 -5.30
CA GLY A 43 8.64 -4.75 -3.91
C GLY A 43 8.34 -6.21 -3.62
N SER A 44 8.62 -6.64 -2.40
CA SER A 44 8.26 -7.99 -1.97
C SER A 44 6.75 -8.16 -2.09
N VAL A 45 6.32 -9.25 -2.72
CA VAL A 45 4.91 -9.62 -2.83
C VAL A 45 4.28 -9.74 -1.44
N GLU A 46 5.04 -10.21 -0.47
CA GLU A 46 4.66 -10.35 0.93
C GLU A 46 4.30 -8.98 1.54
N ALA A 47 5.17 -7.98 1.42
CA ALA A 47 4.85 -6.63 1.89
C ALA A 47 3.67 -6.02 1.12
N GLY A 48 3.55 -6.29 -0.18
CA GLY A 48 2.39 -5.84 -0.96
C GLY A 48 1.08 -6.45 -0.45
N ARG A 49 1.07 -7.73 -0.08
CA ARG A 49 -0.10 -8.41 0.52
C ARG A 49 -0.45 -7.78 1.87
N ASP A 50 0.53 -7.52 2.72
CA ASP A 50 0.30 -6.90 4.02
C ASP A 50 -0.25 -5.47 3.88
N VAL A 51 0.35 -4.64 3.03
CA VAL A 51 -0.14 -3.28 2.74
C VAL A 51 -1.57 -3.34 2.24
N TYR A 52 -1.87 -4.19 1.25
CA TYR A 52 -3.24 -4.33 0.75
C TYR A 52 -4.23 -4.72 1.86
N ARG A 53 -3.87 -5.72 2.70
CA ARG A 53 -4.73 -6.19 3.78
C ARG A 53 -5.05 -5.08 4.78
N TYR A 54 -4.02 -4.44 5.33
CA TYR A 54 -4.21 -3.46 6.40
C TYR A 54 -4.79 -2.13 5.89
N GLU A 55 -4.42 -1.67 4.70
CA GLU A 55 -4.96 -0.41 4.15
C GLU A 55 -6.41 -0.56 3.63
N THR A 56 -6.79 -1.74 3.15
CA THR A 56 -8.16 -1.98 2.62
C THR A 56 -9.16 -2.26 3.73
N PHE A 57 -8.80 -3.06 4.73
CA PHE A 57 -9.72 -3.55 5.75
C PHE A 57 -9.47 -2.94 7.14
N GLY A 58 -8.35 -2.24 7.31
CA GLY A 58 -7.96 -1.65 8.59
C GLY A 58 -7.40 -2.67 9.57
N ASP A 59 -7.64 -2.39 10.85
CA ASP A 59 -7.22 -3.22 11.98
C ASP A 59 -8.19 -4.41 12.18
N GLU A 60 -7.67 -5.63 12.16
CA GLU A 60 -8.47 -6.84 12.37
C GLU A 60 -9.10 -6.87 13.78
N GLY A 61 -8.38 -6.37 14.79
CA GLY A 61 -8.84 -6.31 16.19
C GLY A 61 -10.08 -5.46 16.38
N PHE A 62 -10.22 -4.37 15.61
CA PHE A 62 -11.44 -3.58 15.58
C PHE A 62 -12.64 -4.44 15.17
N TRP A 63 -12.54 -5.25 14.12
CA TRP A 63 -13.66 -6.05 13.62
C TRP A 63 -13.98 -7.26 14.51
N THR A 64 -12.96 -7.91 15.08
CA THR A 64 -13.14 -9.11 15.91
C THR A 64 -13.48 -8.79 17.36
N ASP A 65 -12.81 -7.82 17.95
CA ASP A 65 -12.85 -7.57 19.40
C ASP A 65 -13.75 -6.39 19.74
N ALA A 66 -13.58 -5.25 19.07
CA ALA A 66 -14.38 -4.06 19.36
C ALA A 66 -15.79 -4.15 18.78
N ALA A 67 -15.91 -4.40 17.48
CA ALA A 67 -17.18 -4.54 16.77
C ALA A 67 -17.83 -5.91 16.98
N ARG A 68 -17.05 -6.92 17.43
CA ARG A 68 -17.54 -8.27 17.73
C ARG A 68 -18.31 -8.90 16.56
N MET A 69 -17.84 -8.66 15.34
CA MET A 69 -18.48 -9.15 14.13
C MET A 69 -18.66 -10.69 14.14
N PRO A 70 -17.67 -11.50 14.58
CA PRO A 70 -17.84 -12.96 14.62
C PRO A 70 -19.04 -13.42 15.46
N GLN A 71 -19.33 -12.72 16.56
CA GLN A 71 -20.44 -13.00 17.45
C GLN A 71 -21.77 -12.58 16.81
N GLY A 72 -21.79 -11.44 16.11
CA GLY A 72 -22.93 -11.02 15.29
C GLY A 72 -23.26 -12.02 14.18
N MET A 73 -22.26 -12.51 13.45
CA MET A 73 -22.43 -13.52 12.40
C MET A 73 -22.98 -14.85 12.97
N LYS A 74 -22.47 -15.28 14.13
CA LYS A 74 -23.00 -16.45 14.85
C LYS A 74 -24.46 -16.25 15.26
N ALA A 75 -24.82 -15.08 15.78
CA ALA A 75 -26.20 -14.76 16.16
C ALA A 75 -27.15 -14.74 14.94
N ALA A 76 -26.66 -14.24 13.80
CA ALA A 76 -27.37 -14.25 12.52
C ALA A 76 -27.38 -15.62 11.83
N LYS A 77 -26.69 -16.63 12.38
CA LYS A 77 -26.58 -17.99 11.84
C LYS A 77 -26.07 -18.02 10.40
N LEU A 78 -25.14 -17.12 10.05
CA LEU A 78 -24.55 -17.10 8.72
C LEU A 78 -23.64 -18.33 8.52
N THR A 79 -23.77 -18.97 7.36
CA THR A 79 -22.79 -19.96 6.90
C THR A 79 -21.55 -19.24 6.34
N VAL A 80 -20.43 -19.96 6.21
CA VAL A 80 -19.20 -19.42 5.61
C VAL A 80 -19.46 -18.92 4.20
N LEU A 81 -20.24 -19.67 3.40
CA LEU A 81 -20.60 -19.27 2.05
C LEU A 81 -21.43 -17.97 2.02
N GLN A 82 -22.40 -17.83 2.92
CA GLN A 82 -23.19 -16.60 3.04
C GLN A 82 -22.34 -15.40 3.46
N ALA A 83 -21.37 -15.61 4.36
CA ALA A 83 -20.45 -14.56 4.78
C ALA A 83 -19.54 -14.11 3.62
N LEU A 84 -18.99 -15.06 2.85
CA LEU A 84 -18.20 -14.76 1.65
C LEU A 84 -19.02 -13.99 0.60
N GLN A 85 -20.27 -14.40 0.36
CA GLN A 85 -21.20 -13.69 -0.53
C GLN A 85 -21.53 -12.28 -0.04
N ALA A 86 -21.55 -12.06 1.27
CA ALA A 86 -21.74 -10.75 1.88
C ALA A 86 -20.47 -9.87 1.84
N GLY A 87 -19.36 -10.38 1.29
CA GLY A 87 -18.08 -9.66 1.20
C GLY A 87 -17.22 -9.72 2.46
N VAL A 88 -17.49 -10.67 3.37
CA VAL A 88 -16.60 -10.92 4.52
C VAL A 88 -15.32 -11.56 4.02
N ASN A 89 -14.19 -10.97 4.37
CA ASN A 89 -12.87 -11.49 4.04
C ASN A 89 -12.37 -12.40 5.16
N PHE A 90 -11.68 -13.48 4.77
CA PHE A 90 -11.09 -14.45 5.69
C PHE A 90 -9.59 -14.58 5.41
N ASP A 91 -8.78 -14.62 6.46
CA ASP A 91 -7.36 -14.92 6.34
C ASP A 91 -7.20 -16.40 5.95
N ALA A 92 -6.89 -16.64 4.68
CA ALA A 92 -6.70 -17.99 4.14
C ALA A 92 -5.54 -18.73 4.82
N ASP A 93 -4.49 -18.04 5.28
CA ASP A 93 -3.34 -18.65 5.91
C ASP A 93 -3.70 -19.15 7.33
N ALA A 94 -4.58 -18.43 8.03
CA ALA A 94 -5.09 -18.78 9.36
C ALA A 94 -6.15 -19.90 9.39
N ILE A 95 -6.75 -20.28 8.24
CA ILE A 95 -7.77 -21.34 8.21
C ILE A 95 -7.15 -22.72 8.53
N PRO A 96 -7.75 -23.51 9.44
CA PRO A 96 -7.32 -24.88 9.71
C PRO A 96 -7.33 -25.77 8.46
N ALA A 97 -6.34 -26.65 8.31
CA ALA A 97 -6.20 -27.50 7.12
C ALA A 97 -7.45 -28.34 6.80
N SER A 98 -8.12 -28.87 7.82
CA SER A 98 -9.37 -29.62 7.65
C SER A 98 -10.48 -28.79 7.01
N LEU A 99 -10.58 -27.51 7.37
CA LEU A 99 -11.59 -26.60 6.83
C LEU A 99 -11.21 -26.10 5.43
N LYS A 100 -9.90 -25.94 5.13
CA LYS A 100 -9.40 -25.64 3.79
C LYS A 100 -9.84 -26.70 2.77
N THR A 101 -9.73 -27.98 3.14
CA THR A 101 -10.15 -29.08 2.26
C THR A 101 -11.64 -29.03 1.97
N THR A 102 -12.48 -28.75 2.98
CA THR A 102 -13.92 -28.59 2.79
C THR A 102 -14.24 -27.39 1.88
N LEU A 103 -13.62 -26.24 2.11
CA LEU A 103 -13.87 -25.03 1.31
C LEU A 103 -13.41 -25.19 -0.15
N ALA A 104 -12.35 -25.97 -0.41
CA ALA A 104 -11.86 -26.25 -1.75
C ALA A 104 -12.73 -27.25 -2.54
N SER A 105 -13.62 -27.98 -1.86
CA SER A 105 -14.54 -28.94 -2.48
C SER A 105 -15.95 -28.39 -2.73
N GLU A 106 -16.24 -27.18 -2.24
CA GLU A 106 -17.47 -26.43 -2.52
C GLU A 106 -17.37 -25.69 -3.86
#